data_AF-A0A3P7IP12-F1
#
_entry.id   AF-A0A3P7IP12-F1
#
_cell.length_a   1.000
_cell.length_b   1.000
_cell.length_c   1.000
_cell.angle_alpha   90.00
_cell.angle_beta   90.00
_cell.angle_gamma   90.00
#
_symmetry.space_group_name_H-M   'P 1'
#
loop_
_entity.id
_entity.type
_entity.pdbx_description
1 polymer ?
#
loop_
_entity_poly.entity_id
_entity_poly.type
_entity_poly.pdbx_seq_one_letter_code
_entity_poly.pdbx_strand_id
1 'polypeptide(L)'
;MRDLVPFLSLAFLAFGDAHVALTFPEARFPPLDFLDTSRTHGPCGVPLPRRPHYTNLVAGSTYNFTWRMQYPHQGGYRIVLIDKEGQTIEELAPLNGMEFAGTDEPIAQSQNVRFTRACSQCTVIFERQALEWGQNYRFRSCADVNVLETMPGR
;
A
#
# COMPACT_ATOMS: atom_id res chain seq x y z
N MET A 1 31.03 51.26 5.95
CA MET A 1 30.69 50.37 4.83
C MET A 1 30.28 49.05 5.43
N ARG A 2 28.96 48.90 5.65
CA ARG A 2 28.08 48.05 4.83
C ARG A 2 28.34 46.57 5.06
N ASP A 3 27.64 46.06 6.07
CA ASP A 3 26.84 44.83 6.05
C ASP A 3 27.13 43.84 4.92
N LEU A 4 27.58 42.65 5.28
CA LEU A 4 27.44 41.43 4.48
C LEU A 4 27.54 40.21 5.39
N VAL A 5 26.54 40.04 6.24
CA VAL A 5 26.04 38.71 6.56
C VAL A 5 24.63 38.66 5.99
N PRO A 6 24.39 37.79 5.01
CA PRO A 6 23.35 36.82 5.28
C PRO A 6 23.72 35.41 4.81
N PHE A 7 23.41 34.45 5.68
CA PHE A 7 22.82 33.17 5.31
C PHE A 7 23.51 32.42 4.17
N LEU A 8 24.56 31.65 4.50
CA LEU A 8 24.86 30.46 3.71
C LEU A 8 23.79 29.42 4.03
N SER A 9 22.75 29.47 3.22
CA SER A 9 21.57 28.63 3.21
C SER A 9 21.91 27.15 3.38
N LEU A 10 21.24 26.52 4.34
CA LEU A 10 21.11 25.08 4.51
C LEU A 10 20.48 24.48 3.23
N ALA A 11 21.29 24.17 2.22
CA ALA A 11 20.83 23.64 0.95
C ALA A 11 20.86 22.11 0.98
N PHE A 12 19.69 21.54 0.69
CA PHE A 12 19.34 20.14 0.58
C PHE A 12 19.16 19.38 1.91
N LEU A 13 18.04 19.73 2.55
CA LEU A 13 17.16 18.71 3.15
C LEU A 13 17.16 17.49 2.23
N ALA A 14 17.56 16.34 2.76
CA ALA A 14 17.45 15.06 2.07
C ALA A 14 16.05 14.96 1.46
N PHE A 15 15.97 14.86 0.13
CA PHE A 15 14.73 14.57 -0.56
C PHE A 15 14.16 13.30 0.07
N GLY A 16 12.98 13.44 0.70
CA GLY A 16 12.32 12.35 1.39
C GLY A 16 12.19 11.16 0.46
N ASP A 17 12.79 10.04 0.87
CA ASP A 17 12.60 8.73 0.28
C ASP A 17 11.10 8.42 0.40
N ALA A 18 10.38 8.46 -0.72
CA ALA A 18 8.94 8.40 -0.73
C ALA A 18 8.52 7.27 -1.64
N HIS A 19 8.31 6.10 -1.06
CA HIS A 19 8.09 4.87 -1.79
C HIS A 19 6.86 4.11 -1.28
N VAL A 20 5.75 4.31 -1.98
CA VAL A 20 4.64 3.35 -2.05
C VAL A 20 4.07 2.97 -0.68
N ALA A 21 3.05 3.72 -0.24
CA ALA A 21 2.23 3.33 0.90
C ALA A 21 0.74 3.54 0.61
N LEU A 22 -0.11 2.66 1.12
CA LEU A 22 -1.55 2.84 1.09
C LEU A 22 -1.92 4.12 1.84
N THR A 23 -2.85 4.89 1.27
CA THR A 23 -3.49 6.03 1.91
C THR A 23 -4.96 5.73 2.22
N PHE A 24 -5.60 4.87 1.43
CA PHE A 24 -6.88 4.25 1.78
C PHE A 24 -6.94 2.81 1.25
N PRO A 25 -7.33 1.82 2.08
CA PRO A 25 -7.51 1.90 3.54
C PRO A 25 -6.20 2.32 4.23
N GLU A 26 -6.31 2.79 5.49
CA GLU A 26 -5.15 3.34 6.19
C GLU A 26 -4.02 2.30 6.31
N ALA A 27 -2.80 2.69 5.92
CA ALA A 27 -1.64 1.81 6.03
C ALA A 27 -1.34 1.44 7.49
N ARG A 28 -0.93 0.18 7.69
CA ARG A 28 -0.51 -0.37 8.97
C ARG A 28 0.62 0.46 9.55
N PHE A 29 0.49 0.82 10.83
CA PHE A 29 1.51 1.58 11.53
C PHE A 29 2.76 0.72 11.84
N PRO A 30 3.99 1.29 11.72
CA PRO A 30 4.28 2.59 11.15
C PRO A 30 4.08 2.58 9.62
N PRO A 31 3.43 3.62 9.03
CA PRO A 31 3.12 3.66 7.60
C PRO A 31 4.34 4.07 6.78
N LEU A 32 5.41 3.28 6.92
CA LEU A 32 6.68 3.49 6.23
C LEU A 32 6.46 3.26 4.73
N ASP A 33 6.96 4.19 3.94
CA ASP A 33 6.91 4.21 2.49
C ASP A 33 8.31 3.89 1.94
N PHE A 34 8.91 2.81 2.40
CA PHE A 34 10.16 2.26 1.83
C PHE A 34 10.29 0.76 2.10
N LEU A 35 9.16 0.10 2.32
CA LEU A 35 9.10 -1.32 2.64
C LEU A 35 9.21 -2.13 1.35
N ASP A 36 10.42 -2.57 1.00
CA ASP A 36 10.66 -3.37 -0.21
C ASP A 36 11.19 -4.78 0.10
N THR A 37 11.20 -5.63 -0.92
CA THR A 37 11.65 -7.04 -0.87
C THR A 37 13.14 -7.24 -0.55
N SER A 38 13.99 -6.23 -0.72
CA SER A 38 15.41 -6.33 -0.39
C SER A 38 15.73 -6.01 1.08
N ARG A 39 14.97 -5.10 1.71
CA ARG A 39 15.28 -4.58 3.05
C ARG A 39 14.35 -5.09 4.15
N THR A 40 13.18 -5.63 3.82
CA THR A 40 12.15 -5.96 4.83
C THR A 40 11.59 -7.37 4.67
N HIS A 41 10.91 -7.93 5.68
CA HIS A 41 10.37 -9.30 5.65
C HIS A 41 8.86 -9.32 5.37
N GLY A 42 8.45 -10.16 4.42
CA GLY A 42 7.06 -10.24 3.95
C GLY A 42 6.09 -10.72 5.04
N PRO A 43 4.77 -10.50 4.86
CA PRO A 43 4.14 -9.85 3.70
C PRO A 43 4.10 -8.32 3.80
N CYS A 44 4.25 -7.75 4.99
CA CYS A 44 3.96 -6.32 5.22
C CYS A 44 5.20 -5.46 5.46
N GLY A 45 6.37 -6.04 5.71
CA GLY A 45 7.60 -5.27 6.03
C GLY A 45 7.62 -4.67 7.44
N VAL A 46 6.45 -4.50 8.05
CA VAL A 46 6.25 -4.11 9.46
C VAL A 46 5.42 -5.17 10.20
N PRO A 47 5.67 -5.39 11.50
CA PRO A 47 4.88 -6.32 12.30
C PRO A 47 3.45 -5.80 12.49
N LEU A 48 2.51 -6.71 12.76
CA LEU A 48 1.18 -6.33 13.21
C LEU A 48 1.29 -5.59 14.56
N PRO A 49 0.73 -4.37 14.71
CA PRO A 49 0.80 -3.64 15.97
C PRO A 49 0.08 -4.38 17.11
N ARG A 50 0.46 -4.10 18.36
CA ARG A 50 -0.26 -4.65 19.53
C ARG A 50 -1.73 -4.21 19.60
N ARG A 51 -2.05 -3.06 18.99
CA ARG A 51 -3.39 -2.51 18.85
C ARG A 51 -3.57 -2.07 17.40
N PRO A 52 -3.93 -2.99 16.49
CA PRO A 52 -4.13 -2.65 15.08
C PRO A 52 -5.34 -1.74 14.93
N HIS A 53 -5.25 -0.80 13.99
CA HIS A 53 -6.40 -0.03 13.54
C HIS A 53 -7.05 -0.74 12.36
N TYR A 54 -8.32 -1.13 12.49
CA TYR A 54 -9.04 -1.83 11.43
C TYR A 54 -9.98 -0.87 10.69
N THR A 55 -9.77 -0.70 9.38
CA THR A 55 -10.75 -0.01 8.53
C THR A 55 -11.93 -0.94 8.28
N ASN A 56 -13.15 -0.48 8.60
CA ASN A 56 -14.37 -1.25 8.34
C ASN A 56 -14.87 -0.99 6.91
N LEU A 57 -14.97 -2.08 6.15
CA LEU A 57 -15.45 -2.16 4.77
C LEU A 57 -16.65 -3.11 4.73
N VAL A 58 -17.37 -3.16 3.60
CA VAL A 58 -18.58 -3.97 3.44
C VAL A 58 -18.46 -4.83 2.21
N ALA A 59 -18.72 -6.12 2.35
CA ALA A 59 -18.80 -7.05 1.24
C ALA A 59 -19.87 -6.61 0.22
N GLY A 60 -19.61 -6.83 -1.05
CA GLY A 60 -20.46 -6.40 -2.17
C GLY A 60 -20.28 -4.94 -2.59
N SER A 61 -19.62 -4.10 -1.78
CA SER A 61 -19.36 -2.68 -2.08
C SER A 61 -18.04 -2.48 -2.85
N THR A 62 -18.00 -1.42 -3.66
CA THR A 62 -16.80 -0.98 -4.37
C THR A 62 -16.15 0.18 -3.61
N TYR A 63 -14.85 0.09 -3.41
CA TYR A 63 -14.05 1.09 -2.73
C TYR A 63 -12.92 1.57 -3.64
N ASN A 64 -12.64 2.86 -3.62
CA ASN A 64 -11.47 3.42 -4.30
C ASN A 64 -10.26 3.30 -3.36
N PHE A 65 -9.42 2.29 -3.58
CA PHE A 65 -8.18 2.13 -2.85
C PHE A 65 -7.15 3.10 -3.42
N THR A 66 -6.42 3.79 -2.56
CA THR A 66 -5.44 4.81 -2.95
C THR A 66 -4.12 4.56 -2.27
N TRP A 67 -3.04 4.94 -2.95
CA TRP A 67 -1.69 4.90 -2.43
C TRP A 67 -0.91 6.13 -2.86
N ARG A 68 0.10 6.49 -2.08
CA ARG A 68 1.09 7.49 -2.48
C ARG A 68 2.26 6.82 -3.17
N MET A 69 2.75 7.40 -4.26
CA MET A 69 3.96 6.99 -4.95
C MET A 69 4.59 8.23 -5.58
N GLN A 70 5.62 8.76 -4.93
CA GLN A 70 6.29 9.99 -5.36
C GLN A 70 7.25 9.76 -6.53
N TYR A 71 7.77 8.54 -6.67
CA TYR A 71 8.60 8.13 -7.80
C TYR A 71 7.89 7.01 -8.58
N PRO A 72 7.53 7.21 -9.87
CA PRO A 72 6.95 6.17 -10.70
C PRO A 72 7.93 5.02 -10.93
N HIS A 73 7.43 3.79 -10.80
CA HIS A 73 8.22 2.56 -10.96
C HIS A 73 7.74 1.73 -12.17
N GLN A 74 8.62 0.96 -12.80
CA GLN A 74 8.25 0.05 -13.87
C GLN A 74 7.51 -1.19 -13.34
N GLY A 75 6.59 -1.71 -14.14
CA GLY A 75 5.75 -2.85 -13.79
C GLY A 75 4.39 -2.44 -13.25
N GLY A 76 3.67 -3.40 -12.68
CA GLY A 76 2.31 -3.21 -12.19
C GLY A 76 2.18 -3.27 -10.67
N TYR A 77 0.94 -3.41 -10.20
CA TYR A 77 0.61 -3.55 -8.80
C TYR A 77 -0.35 -4.71 -8.54
N ARG A 78 -0.40 -5.17 -7.29
CA ARG A 78 -1.27 -6.26 -6.84
C ARG A 78 -1.90 -5.90 -5.52
N ILE A 79 -3.19 -6.19 -5.37
CA ILE A 79 -3.96 -5.99 -4.14
C ILE A 79 -4.61 -7.31 -3.76
N VAL A 80 -4.33 -7.81 -2.56
CA VAL A 80 -4.82 -9.10 -2.06
C VAL A 80 -5.37 -8.93 -0.64
N LEU A 81 -6.45 -9.64 -0.32
CA LEU A 81 -6.96 -9.81 1.04
C LEU A 81 -6.49 -11.16 1.58
N ILE A 82 -5.85 -11.15 2.76
CA ILE A 82 -5.47 -12.34 3.50
C ILE A 82 -6.16 -12.38 4.87
N ASP A 83 -6.35 -13.58 5.42
CA ASP A 83 -6.76 -13.76 6.82
C ASP A 83 -5.59 -13.55 7.80
N LYS A 84 -5.87 -13.75 9.09
CA LYS A 84 -4.89 -13.65 10.18
C LYS A 84 -3.85 -14.78 10.16
N GLU A 85 -4.15 -15.91 9.52
CA GLU A 85 -3.22 -17.02 9.28
C GLU A 85 -2.31 -16.78 8.06
N GLY A 86 -2.60 -15.74 7.27
CA GLY A 86 -1.87 -15.42 6.04
C GLY A 86 -2.36 -16.16 4.80
N GLN A 87 -3.52 -16.81 4.86
CA GLN A 87 -4.14 -17.44 3.70
C GLN A 87 -4.85 -16.40 2.84
N THR A 88 -4.70 -16.51 1.53
CA THR A 88 -5.40 -15.65 0.58
C THR A 88 -6.90 -15.91 0.62
N ILE A 89 -7.65 -14.86 0.95
CA ILE A 89 -9.11 -14.84 0.85
C ILE A 89 -9.53 -14.33 -0.51
N GLU A 90 -8.98 -13.23 -1.00
CA GLU A 90 -9.45 -12.64 -2.26
C GLU A 90 -8.33 -11.90 -2.99
N GLU A 91 -8.21 -12.13 -4.30
CA GLU A 91 -7.43 -11.28 -5.19
C GLU A 91 -8.33 -10.13 -5.62
N LEU A 92 -8.00 -8.91 -5.19
CA LEU A 92 -8.81 -7.72 -5.43
C LEU A 92 -8.38 -6.98 -6.70
N ALA A 93 -7.09 -7.06 -7.03
CA ALA A 93 -6.54 -6.61 -8.30
C ALA A 93 -5.20 -7.33 -8.59
N PRO A 94 -4.95 -7.84 -9.80
CA PRO A 94 -5.89 -7.93 -10.94
C PRO A 94 -6.95 -9.03 -10.74
N LEU A 95 -8.09 -8.94 -11.45
CA LEU A 95 -9.18 -9.93 -11.40
C LEU A 95 -9.13 -10.99 -12.52
N ASN A 96 -8.25 -10.81 -13.51
CA ASN A 96 -8.28 -11.56 -14.78
C ASN A 96 -7.24 -12.69 -14.84
N GLY A 97 -6.76 -13.18 -13.69
CA GLY A 97 -5.68 -14.20 -13.63
C GLY A 97 -4.31 -13.69 -14.07
N MET A 98 -4.16 -12.38 -14.28
CA MET A 98 -2.85 -11.74 -14.45
C MET A 98 -2.12 -11.72 -13.11
N GLU A 99 -0.79 -11.60 -13.10
CA GLU A 99 -0.04 -11.49 -11.83
C GLU A 99 -0.10 -10.06 -11.25
N PHE A 100 -0.10 -9.05 -12.12
CA PHE A 100 -0.12 -7.63 -11.78
C PHE A 100 -1.09 -6.85 -12.67
N ALA A 101 -1.75 -5.85 -12.08
CA ALA A 101 -2.58 -4.87 -12.76
C ALA A 101 -1.78 -3.61 -13.13
N GLY A 102 -2.31 -2.81 -14.07
CA GLY A 102 -1.79 -1.47 -14.38
C GLY A 102 -0.35 -1.44 -14.90
N THR A 103 0.08 -2.48 -15.61
CA THR A 103 1.43 -2.57 -16.20
C THR A 103 1.71 -1.51 -17.27
N ASP A 104 0.65 -0.94 -17.86
CA ASP A 104 0.64 0.14 -18.83
C ASP A 104 0.42 1.53 -18.20
N GLU A 105 0.11 1.59 -16.90
CA GLU A 105 -0.15 2.84 -16.16
C GLU A 105 0.81 3.00 -14.97
N PRO A 106 2.10 3.30 -15.22
CA PRO A 106 3.12 3.35 -14.18
C PRO A 106 2.93 4.49 -13.16
N ILE A 107 2.01 5.43 -13.40
CA ILE A 107 1.70 6.53 -12.48
C ILE A 107 0.42 6.32 -11.67
N ALA A 108 -0.25 5.17 -11.84
CA ALA A 108 -1.49 4.87 -11.12
C ALA A 108 -1.27 4.97 -9.60
N GLN A 109 -2.17 5.68 -8.95
CA GLN A 109 -2.21 5.91 -7.49
C GLN A 109 -3.56 5.55 -6.86
N SER A 110 -4.42 4.90 -7.64
CA SER A 110 -5.73 4.45 -7.19
C SER A 110 -6.24 3.26 -7.99
N GLN A 111 -7.06 2.42 -7.37
CA GLN A 111 -7.76 1.31 -8.01
C GLN A 111 -9.11 1.08 -7.32
N ASN A 112 -10.17 0.97 -8.11
CA ASN A 112 -11.45 0.51 -7.58
C ASN A 112 -11.39 -1.00 -7.32
N VAL A 113 -11.64 -1.40 -6.08
CA VAL A 113 -11.70 -2.81 -5.66
C VAL A 113 -13.08 -3.13 -5.13
N ARG A 114 -13.52 -4.37 -5.34
CA ARG A 114 -14.80 -4.86 -4.83
C ARG A 114 -14.54 -6.09 -3.97
N PHE A 115 -15.05 -6.06 -2.74
CA PHE A 115 -14.99 -7.22 -1.86
C PHE A 115 -16.16 -8.14 -2.13
N THR A 116 -15.92 -9.44 -2.23
CA THR A 116 -16.99 -10.45 -2.37
C THR A 116 -17.14 -11.32 -1.14
N ARG A 117 -16.14 -11.34 -0.25
CA ARG A 117 -16.14 -12.15 0.98
C ARG A 117 -15.99 -11.30 2.24
N ALA A 118 -16.82 -11.58 3.22
CA ALA A 118 -16.67 -11.03 4.56
C ALA A 118 -15.44 -11.63 5.27
N CYS A 119 -14.83 -10.84 6.16
CA CYS A 119 -13.52 -11.11 6.71
C CYS A 119 -13.31 -10.32 8.00
N SER A 120 -13.01 -10.97 9.12
CA SER A 120 -12.70 -10.28 10.38
C SER A 120 -11.20 -10.29 10.66
N GLN A 121 -10.65 -9.15 11.06
CA GLN A 121 -9.24 -8.99 11.41
C GLN A 121 -8.27 -9.39 10.29
N CYS A 122 -8.58 -8.95 9.08
CA CYS A 122 -7.88 -9.34 7.87
C CYS A 122 -6.87 -8.27 7.45
N THR A 123 -5.96 -8.65 6.56
CA THR A 123 -4.95 -7.74 6.03
C THR A 123 -5.14 -7.59 4.53
N VAL A 124 -5.26 -6.35 4.07
CA VAL A 124 -5.03 -5.99 2.67
C VAL A 124 -3.52 -5.87 2.48
N ILE A 125 -2.98 -6.60 1.51
CA ILE A 125 -1.61 -6.44 1.02
C ILE A 125 -1.67 -5.70 -0.31
N PHE A 126 -0.94 -4.60 -0.40
CA PHE A 126 -0.63 -3.91 -1.64
C PHE A 126 0.83 -4.13 -1.98
N GLU A 127 1.11 -4.56 -3.21
CA GLU A 127 2.47 -4.63 -3.74
C GLU A 127 2.57 -3.78 -5.01
N ARG A 128 3.71 -3.12 -5.18
CA ARG A 128 4.06 -2.37 -6.39
C ARG A 128 5.41 -2.84 -6.90
N GLN A 129 5.50 -3.24 -8.16
CA GLN A 129 6.77 -3.60 -8.78
C GLN A 129 7.64 -2.37 -9.01
N ALA A 130 8.96 -2.58 -8.97
CA ALA A 130 9.98 -1.66 -9.47
C ALA A 130 10.98 -2.45 -10.32
N LEU A 131 10.54 -2.83 -11.52
CA LEU A 131 11.29 -3.75 -12.40
C LEU A 131 12.63 -3.18 -12.87
N GLU A 132 12.79 -1.85 -12.83
CA GLU A 132 14.05 -1.17 -13.07
C GLU A 132 15.14 -1.50 -12.02
N TRP A 133 14.75 -2.03 -10.85
CA TRP A 133 15.66 -2.45 -9.78
C TRP A 133 15.76 -3.97 -9.61
N GLY A 134 15.01 -4.73 -10.41
CA GLY A 134 15.09 -6.18 -10.48
C GLY A 134 13.73 -6.83 -10.74
N GLN A 135 13.76 -8.00 -11.38
CA GLN A 135 12.55 -8.72 -11.81
C GLN A 135 11.60 -9.12 -10.65
N ASN A 136 12.15 -9.26 -9.45
CA ASN A 136 11.41 -9.61 -8.23
C ASN A 136 11.36 -8.44 -7.21
N TYR A 137 11.81 -7.24 -7.60
CA TYR A 137 11.81 -6.10 -6.70
C TYR A 137 10.40 -5.54 -6.56
N ARG A 138 9.92 -5.44 -5.32
CA ARG A 138 8.58 -4.93 -5.02
C ARG A 138 8.62 -4.09 -3.76
N PHE A 139 7.89 -2.98 -3.79
CA PHE A 139 7.42 -2.32 -2.58
C PHE A 139 6.16 -2.99 -2.07
N ARG A 140 5.91 -2.84 -0.78
CA ARG A 140 4.70 -3.36 -0.14
C ARG A 140 4.14 -2.39 0.88
N SER A 141 2.83 -2.42 1.03
CA SER A 141 2.11 -1.73 2.08
C SER A 141 0.97 -2.64 2.53
N CYS A 142 0.71 -2.68 3.82
CA CYS A 142 -0.45 -3.39 4.34
C CYS A 142 -1.44 -2.43 4.96
N ALA A 143 -2.70 -2.81 5.00
CA ALA A 143 -3.75 -2.16 5.79
C ALA A 143 -4.56 -3.24 6.51
N ASP A 144 -4.91 -2.97 7.76
CA ASP A 144 -5.71 -3.88 8.57
C ASP A 144 -7.19 -3.53 8.40
N VAL A 145 -8.04 -4.52 8.09
CA VAL A 145 -9.45 -4.30 7.72
C VAL A 145 -10.38 -5.30 8.38
N ASN A 146 -11.63 -4.87 8.59
CA ASN A 146 -12.76 -5.80 8.69
C ASN A 146 -13.64 -5.60 7.46
N VAL A 147 -13.98 -6.69 6.78
CA VAL A 147 -14.97 -6.72 5.72
C VAL A 147 -16.25 -7.31 6.29
N LEU A 148 -17.24 -6.46 6.53
CA LEU A 148 -18.50 -6.83 7.17
C LEU A 148 -19.50 -7.32 6.12
N GLU A 149 -20.41 -8.22 6.48
CA GLU A 149 -21.51 -8.62 5.59
C GLU A 149 -22.48 -7.45 5.35
N THR A 150 -22.75 -6.67 6.40
CA THR A 150 -23.61 -5.49 6.38
C THR A 150 -23.04 -4.40 7.29
N MET A 151 -23.43 -3.15 7.06
CA MET A 151 -23.06 -2.06 7.97
C MET A 151 -23.75 -2.22 9.34
N PRO A 152 -23.05 -2.00 10.46
CA PRO A 152 -23.70 -1.98 11.77
C PRO A 152 -24.72 -0.82 11.82
N GLY A 153 -26.01 -1.15 12.01
CA GLY A 153 -27.08 -0.16 12.16
C GLY A 153 -27.98 0.07 10.94
N ARG A 154 -27.97 -0.83 9.94
CA ARG A 154 -29.06 -0.99 8.98
C ARG A 154 -29.84 -2.27 9.25
#